data_AF-A0A0L0D5W3-F1
#
_entry.id   AF-A0A0L0D5W3-F1
#
_cell.length_a   1.000
_cell.length_b   1.000
_cell.length_c   1.000
_cell.angle_alpha   90.00
_cell.angle_beta   90.00
_cell.angle_gamma   90.00
#
_symmetry.space_group_name_H-M   'P 1'
#
loop_
_entity.id
_entity.type
_entity.pdbx_description
1 polymer ?
#
loop_
_entity_poly.entity_id
_entity_poly.type
_entity_poly.pdbx_seq_one_letter_code
_entity_poly.pdbx_strand_id
1 'polypeptide(L)'
;MAGAGSGGRGEKSRAKFTILDVRARFEAGEPFTMLTAYDYSSAKVCEDAGVDMILVGDSLAQTMLGHGSTNGVTMDMMVHHAKAVAAGAKSPFLVGDMPFGSYEVAPQEAIANAIRYLAEGGMDGVKMEGGVKMAATAKAIVDAGVPVVGHIGLTPQTSSSLGGYRVQGRTAESAKALLADALAMQDAGCFAIVLEALPQRVASYIVSKLSVPTIGIGAGPHTAGQVLVYHDMLGLFDAPVPKFCKQYAQLRHDAVAAVRQFKNEVAARAYPGPEHCYKVQTAELRALVGDDMAVRDERPPPAASTLRVALGSDGGGGPHHAVWVVDEWAAQIQRIQADGLSVIDAESGQKETVTSVAATVPKGVPGPWMGPRQYADVVVVAVKQRGTAAAAALAAKLLAPDGGLVLTLQNGLGHVEQLADALPSATIVQGVMEGGATLRHGTSTVVQNGRGPLALGIAQLGEGGNTTRAAREVATLERMLAAAGLDVSTVEDIEARVWAKLMVNAAINPVTAVLGRKNGVIAKSARARELVQVVVAEASAVAEARGIKGVDPAVVVDHVVRVANNTFENTSSMLADVRRGVETEVDAINGAIVREGAAAGVPTPVNALLCTLVGALGEPPLTKSRTASRR
;
A
#
# COMPACT_ATOMS: atom_id res chain seq x y z
N MET A 1 -41.84 -16.54 21.70
CA MET A 1 -41.28 -17.88 21.95
C MET A 1 -39.86 -17.70 22.46
N ALA A 2 -39.44 -18.45 23.48
CA ALA A 2 -38.07 -18.38 23.98
C ALA A 2 -37.13 -19.18 23.06
N GLY A 3 -36.03 -18.57 22.62
CA GLY A 3 -34.89 -19.26 22.01
C GLY A 3 -33.79 -19.40 23.05
N ALA A 4 -33.29 -20.62 23.25
CA ALA A 4 -32.35 -20.91 24.34
C ALA A 4 -30.98 -20.26 24.11
N GLY A 5 -30.51 -19.47 25.09
CA GLY A 5 -29.14 -18.97 25.11
C GLY A 5 -28.17 -20.10 25.46
N SER A 6 -27.22 -20.38 24.58
CA SER A 6 -26.08 -21.24 24.89
C SER A 6 -25.18 -20.55 25.90
N GLY A 7 -25.13 -21.04 27.13
CA GLY A 7 -24.31 -20.48 28.20
C GLY A 7 -22.82 -20.50 27.86
N GLY A 8 -22.26 -19.32 27.59
CA GLY A 8 -20.81 -19.14 27.53
C GLY A 8 -20.20 -19.46 28.89
N ARG A 9 -19.13 -20.27 28.90
CA ARG A 9 -18.34 -20.49 30.11
C ARG A 9 -17.63 -19.18 30.42
N GLY A 10 -17.94 -18.55 31.55
CA GLY A 10 -17.22 -17.37 31.99
C GLY A 10 -15.74 -17.70 32.17
N GLU A 11 -14.87 -17.02 31.43
CA GLU A 11 -13.43 -17.08 31.68
C GLU A 11 -13.17 -16.56 33.10
N LYS A 12 -12.39 -17.31 33.88
CA LYS A 12 -11.96 -16.83 35.19
C LYS A 12 -11.00 -15.67 34.96
N SER A 13 -11.26 -14.53 35.59
CA SER A 13 -10.34 -13.38 35.60
C SER A 13 -8.94 -13.84 35.99
N ARG A 14 -7.91 -13.39 35.25
CA ARG A 14 -6.52 -13.73 35.54
C ARG A 14 -6.14 -13.27 36.96
N ALA A 15 -5.23 -13.99 37.61
CA ALA A 15 -4.69 -13.55 38.88
C ALA A 15 -3.82 -12.29 38.70
N LYS A 16 -3.72 -11.49 39.77
CA LYS A 16 -2.79 -10.36 39.86
C LYS A 16 -1.35 -10.89 39.80
N PHE A 17 -0.57 -10.41 38.86
CA PHE A 17 0.87 -10.61 38.77
C PHE A 17 1.57 -9.71 39.80
N THR A 18 2.54 -10.26 40.53
CA THR A 18 3.17 -9.64 41.69
C THR A 18 4.70 -9.67 41.61
N ILE A 19 5.38 -8.99 42.52
CA ILE A 19 6.84 -9.10 42.69
C ILE A 19 7.31 -10.55 42.98
N LEU A 20 6.43 -11.39 43.55
CA LEU A 20 6.73 -12.81 43.79
C LEU A 20 6.70 -13.61 42.48
N ASP A 21 5.80 -13.29 41.57
CA ASP A 21 5.74 -13.94 40.24
C ASP A 21 6.91 -13.51 39.36
N VAL A 22 7.31 -12.22 39.43
CA VAL A 22 8.56 -11.71 38.82
C VAL A 22 9.76 -12.49 39.34
N ARG A 23 9.85 -12.72 40.66
CA ARG A 23 10.93 -13.49 41.28
C ARG A 23 10.91 -14.96 40.87
N ALA A 24 9.74 -15.61 40.92
CA ALA A 24 9.57 -17.01 40.58
C ALA A 24 9.94 -17.31 39.12
N ARG A 25 9.49 -16.46 38.18
CA ARG A 25 9.88 -16.59 36.76
C ARG A 25 11.38 -16.39 36.56
N PHE A 26 11.99 -15.41 37.24
CA PHE A 26 13.44 -15.20 37.17
C PHE A 26 14.23 -16.42 37.66
N GLU A 27 13.82 -17.03 38.78
CA GLU A 27 14.46 -18.24 39.32
C GLU A 27 14.22 -19.48 38.45
N ALA A 28 13.07 -19.56 37.76
CA ALA A 28 12.77 -20.59 36.78
C ALA A 28 13.45 -20.39 35.41
N GLY A 29 14.00 -19.19 35.14
CA GLY A 29 14.52 -18.82 33.83
C GLY A 29 13.44 -18.53 32.79
N GLU A 30 12.19 -18.31 33.22
CA GLU A 30 11.06 -17.98 32.34
C GLU A 30 11.02 -16.46 32.07
N PRO A 31 10.86 -16.03 30.81
CA PRO A 31 10.78 -14.61 30.49
C PRO A 31 9.44 -14.01 30.93
N PHE A 32 9.45 -12.70 31.23
CA PHE A 32 8.22 -11.91 31.46
C PHE A 32 8.14 -10.67 30.58
N THR A 33 6.92 -10.20 30.39
CA THR A 33 6.58 -9.11 29.47
C THR A 33 6.24 -7.83 30.22
N MET A 34 6.80 -6.72 29.76
CA MET A 34 6.39 -5.38 30.17
C MET A 34 6.04 -4.55 28.94
N LEU A 35 4.95 -3.79 28.97
CA LEU A 35 4.65 -2.79 27.96
C LEU A 35 4.26 -1.49 28.63
N THR A 36 4.45 -0.36 27.95
CA THR A 36 3.86 0.88 28.45
C THR A 36 2.33 0.89 28.25
N ALA A 37 1.61 1.65 29.07
CA ALA A 37 0.22 2.03 28.79
C ALA A 37 -0.07 3.34 29.53
N TYR A 38 -1.07 4.10 29.05
CA TYR A 38 -1.27 5.47 29.49
C TYR A 38 -2.76 5.85 29.65
N ASP A 39 -3.68 4.97 29.28
CA ASP A 39 -5.12 5.19 29.37
C ASP A 39 -5.86 3.87 29.60
N TYR A 40 -7.17 3.96 29.87
CA TYR A 40 -8.03 2.80 30.10
C TYR A 40 -8.00 1.79 28.94
N SER A 41 -7.99 2.25 27.70
CA SER A 41 -8.09 1.41 26.50
C SER A 41 -6.78 0.71 26.20
N SER A 42 -5.64 1.42 26.26
CA SER A 42 -4.31 0.78 26.13
C SER A 42 -4.04 -0.21 27.26
N ALA A 43 -4.42 0.12 28.50
CA ALA A 43 -4.34 -0.81 29.62
C ALA A 43 -5.23 -2.05 29.43
N LYS A 44 -6.45 -1.87 28.90
CA LYS A 44 -7.38 -2.99 28.64
C LYS A 44 -6.88 -3.93 27.54
N VAL A 45 -6.25 -3.40 26.48
CA VAL A 45 -5.58 -4.23 25.46
C VAL A 45 -4.43 -5.03 26.08
N CYS A 46 -3.63 -4.44 26.97
CA CYS A 46 -2.54 -5.15 27.66
C CYS A 46 -3.05 -6.22 28.65
N GLU A 47 -4.16 -5.95 29.37
CA GLU A 47 -4.87 -6.92 30.22
C GLU A 47 -5.34 -8.13 29.40
N ASP A 48 -6.06 -7.88 28.30
CA ASP A 48 -6.69 -8.92 27.48
C ASP A 48 -5.65 -9.72 26.66
N ALA A 49 -4.54 -9.08 26.27
CA ALA A 49 -3.39 -9.75 25.65
C ALA A 49 -2.53 -10.55 26.65
N GLY A 50 -2.80 -10.43 27.96
CA GLY A 50 -2.08 -11.18 28.98
C GLY A 50 -0.67 -10.67 29.29
N VAL A 51 -0.38 -9.37 29.13
CA VAL A 51 0.90 -8.76 29.51
C VAL A 51 1.14 -8.92 31.02
N ASP A 52 2.38 -9.19 31.45
CA ASP A 52 2.69 -9.45 32.86
C ASP A 52 2.81 -8.15 33.68
N MET A 53 3.45 -7.12 33.11
CA MET A 53 3.68 -5.82 33.75
C MET A 53 3.28 -4.65 32.83
N ILE A 54 2.75 -3.57 33.40
CA ILE A 54 2.45 -2.33 32.66
C ILE A 54 3.26 -1.17 33.26
N LEU A 55 3.87 -0.36 32.39
CA LEU A 55 4.62 0.85 32.75
C LEU A 55 3.85 2.11 32.34
N VAL A 56 3.43 2.93 33.31
CA VAL A 56 2.96 4.30 33.06
C VAL A 56 4.18 5.20 32.95
N GLY A 57 4.83 5.14 31.79
CA GLY A 57 6.14 5.74 31.53
C GLY A 57 6.11 7.26 31.32
N ASP A 58 7.19 7.97 31.69
CA ASP A 58 7.33 9.41 31.43
C ASP A 58 7.39 9.75 29.92
N SER A 59 7.70 8.75 29.08
CA SER A 59 7.43 8.68 27.64
C SER A 59 6.01 9.12 27.21
N LEU A 60 5.03 9.18 28.12
CA LEU A 60 3.75 9.83 27.87
C LEU A 60 3.88 11.32 27.48
N ALA A 61 4.93 11.99 27.93
CA ALA A 61 5.25 13.35 27.52
C ALA A 61 5.29 13.48 25.99
N GLN A 62 5.98 12.55 25.32
CA GLN A 62 6.15 12.57 23.87
C GLN A 62 4.97 11.90 23.16
N THR A 63 4.52 10.76 23.69
CA THR A 63 3.52 9.90 23.02
C THR A 63 2.07 10.36 23.23
N MET A 64 1.72 10.85 24.42
CA MET A 64 0.37 11.30 24.75
C MET A 64 0.22 12.83 24.69
N LEU A 65 1.26 13.58 25.10
CA LEU A 65 1.19 15.04 25.25
C LEU A 65 1.94 15.83 24.14
N GLY A 66 2.68 15.16 23.26
CA GLY A 66 3.39 15.78 22.13
C GLY A 66 4.57 16.70 22.53
N HIS A 67 5.09 16.58 23.75
CA HIS A 67 6.27 17.31 24.22
C HIS A 67 7.54 16.88 23.46
N GLY A 68 8.51 17.78 23.32
CA GLY A 68 9.80 17.48 22.68
C GLY A 68 10.75 16.60 23.51
N SER A 69 10.53 16.48 24.82
CA SER A 69 11.30 15.65 25.76
C SER A 69 10.44 15.18 26.94
N THR A 70 10.93 14.22 27.72
CA THR A 70 10.22 13.71 28.92
C THR A 70 10.27 14.67 30.11
N ASN A 71 11.22 15.61 30.16
CA ASN A 71 11.37 16.55 31.29
C ASN A 71 10.18 17.53 31.47
N GLY A 72 9.18 17.52 30.58
CA GLY A 72 7.99 18.36 30.64
C GLY A 72 6.78 17.77 31.39
N VAL A 73 6.83 16.52 31.87
CA VAL A 73 5.72 15.94 32.66
C VAL A 73 5.88 16.18 34.16
N THR A 74 4.78 16.47 34.83
CA THR A 74 4.72 16.63 36.29
C THR A 74 4.10 15.40 36.96
N MET A 75 4.32 15.25 38.27
CA MET A 75 3.67 14.21 39.08
C MET A 75 2.14 14.18 38.94
N ASP A 76 1.48 15.33 38.77
CA ASP A 76 0.02 15.39 38.59
C ASP A 76 -0.43 14.78 37.26
N MET A 77 0.31 15.05 36.17
CA MET A 77 0.06 14.43 34.86
C MET A 77 0.28 12.92 34.93
N MET A 78 1.38 12.49 35.55
CA MET A 78 1.72 11.09 35.73
C MET A 78 0.64 10.32 36.54
N VAL A 79 0.21 10.86 37.68
CA VAL A 79 -0.85 10.29 38.53
C VAL A 79 -2.21 10.26 37.82
N HIS A 80 -2.51 11.23 36.94
CA HIS A 80 -3.73 11.21 36.13
C HIS A 80 -3.76 10.01 35.16
N HIS A 81 -2.68 9.80 34.40
CA HIS A 81 -2.57 8.64 33.50
C HIS A 81 -2.53 7.31 34.27
N ALA A 82 -1.90 7.28 35.45
CA ALA A 82 -1.88 6.10 36.33
C ALA A 82 -3.30 5.67 36.75
N LYS A 83 -4.14 6.61 37.18
CA LYS A 83 -5.55 6.35 37.53
C LYS A 83 -6.34 5.73 36.37
N ALA A 84 -6.10 6.19 35.13
CA ALA A 84 -6.75 5.65 33.94
C ALA A 84 -6.29 4.21 33.63
N VAL A 85 -4.99 3.93 33.75
CA VAL A 85 -4.42 2.58 33.55
C VAL A 85 -4.89 1.60 34.62
N ALA A 86 -4.87 2.01 35.90
CA ALA A 86 -5.36 1.20 37.02
C ALA A 86 -6.88 0.93 36.94
N ALA A 87 -7.64 1.70 36.16
CA ALA A 87 -9.05 1.40 35.87
C ALA A 87 -9.19 0.29 34.79
N GLY A 88 -8.35 0.31 33.75
CA GLY A 88 -8.42 -0.63 32.61
C GLY A 88 -7.75 -1.99 32.83
N ALA A 89 -6.70 -2.03 33.67
CA ALA A 89 -5.94 -3.24 33.99
C ALA A 89 -6.01 -3.57 35.48
N LYS A 90 -6.23 -4.84 35.81
CA LYS A 90 -6.31 -5.41 37.17
C LYS A 90 -5.33 -6.54 37.39
N SER A 91 -4.95 -7.28 36.35
CA SER A 91 -4.12 -8.48 36.45
C SER A 91 -2.62 -8.25 36.23
N PRO A 92 -2.14 -7.30 35.40
CA PRO A 92 -0.71 -6.96 35.33
C PRO A 92 -0.21 -6.25 36.59
N PHE A 93 1.10 -6.34 36.87
CA PHE A 93 1.76 -5.48 37.87
C PHE A 93 1.98 -4.08 37.28
N LEU A 94 1.45 -3.04 37.92
CA LEU A 94 1.43 -1.67 37.42
C LEU A 94 2.57 -0.85 38.04
N VAL A 95 3.41 -0.26 37.20
CA VAL A 95 4.57 0.54 37.59
C VAL A 95 4.40 1.97 37.09
N GLY A 96 4.49 2.95 37.99
CA GLY A 96 4.50 4.37 37.64
C GLY A 96 5.90 4.95 37.50
N ASP A 97 6.22 5.66 36.41
CA ASP A 97 7.50 6.37 36.30
C ASP A 97 7.54 7.63 37.15
N MET A 98 8.57 7.77 37.99
CA MET A 98 8.88 9.02 38.67
C MET A 98 9.45 10.01 37.64
N PRO A 99 8.76 11.12 37.32
CA PRO A 99 9.21 12.08 36.32
C PRO A 99 10.41 12.90 36.83
N PHE A 100 11.14 13.50 35.91
CA PHE A 100 12.29 14.36 36.22
C PHE A 100 11.93 15.46 37.24
N GLY A 101 12.78 15.63 38.25
CA GLY A 101 12.61 16.58 39.35
C GLY A 101 11.78 16.06 40.52
N SER A 102 11.14 14.89 40.43
CA SER A 102 10.28 14.35 41.50
C SER A 102 11.01 13.50 42.56
N TYR A 103 12.30 13.19 42.35
CA TYR A 103 13.07 12.30 43.24
C TYR A 103 14.54 12.72 43.45
N GLU A 104 15.07 13.57 42.60
CA GLU A 104 16.49 13.95 42.56
C GLU A 104 16.86 15.02 43.60
N VAL A 105 15.87 15.79 44.08
CA VAL A 105 16.06 16.93 44.98
C VAL A 105 16.28 16.47 46.43
N ALA A 106 15.41 15.61 46.94
CA ALA A 106 15.47 15.10 48.32
C ALA A 106 14.79 13.72 48.45
N PRO A 107 15.34 12.77 49.24
CA PRO A 107 14.71 11.47 49.46
C PRO A 107 13.29 11.54 50.05
N GLN A 108 13.00 12.53 50.89
CA GLN A 108 11.67 12.72 51.49
C GLN A 108 10.61 13.09 50.43
N GLU A 109 10.97 13.91 49.45
CA GLU A 109 10.10 14.26 48.32
C GLU A 109 9.90 13.04 47.41
N ALA A 110 10.97 12.29 47.15
CA ALA A 110 10.91 11.04 46.39
C ALA A 110 9.96 10.01 47.03
N ILE A 111 10.05 9.81 48.35
CA ILE A 111 9.13 8.94 49.11
C ILE A 111 7.69 9.46 49.01
N ALA A 112 7.45 10.75 49.21
CA ALA A 112 6.11 11.33 49.16
C ALA A 112 5.46 11.14 47.79
N ASN A 113 6.21 11.41 46.70
CA ASN A 113 5.77 11.20 45.33
C ASN A 113 5.54 9.72 45.00
N ALA A 114 6.38 8.81 45.50
CA ALA A 114 6.21 7.37 45.30
C ALA A 114 4.97 6.81 46.03
N ILE A 115 4.75 7.20 47.30
CA ILE A 115 3.53 6.85 48.05
C ILE A 115 2.29 7.40 47.35
N ARG A 116 2.36 8.62 46.83
CA ARG A 116 1.27 9.25 46.06
C ARG A 116 0.91 8.44 44.82
N TYR A 117 1.88 7.85 44.14
CA TYR A 117 1.65 6.98 42.99
C TYR A 117 0.86 5.71 43.32
N LEU A 118 1.13 5.09 44.47
CA LEU A 118 0.38 3.92 44.96
C LEU A 118 -1.02 4.35 45.42
N ALA A 119 -1.10 5.33 46.33
CA ALA A 119 -2.33 5.71 47.01
C ALA A 119 -3.34 6.44 46.10
N GLU A 120 -2.87 7.34 45.24
CA GLU A 120 -3.71 8.04 44.28
C GLU A 120 -3.74 7.35 42.92
N GLY A 121 -2.57 6.95 42.40
CA GLY A 121 -2.43 6.40 41.05
C GLY A 121 -2.94 4.97 40.90
N GLY A 122 -3.02 4.20 42.00
CA GLY A 122 -3.38 2.79 41.96
C GLY A 122 -2.28 1.90 41.35
N MET A 123 -1.03 2.34 41.37
CA MET A 123 0.13 1.54 40.96
C MET A 123 0.54 0.56 42.07
N ASP A 124 1.24 -0.51 41.71
CA ASP A 124 1.81 -1.47 42.65
C ASP A 124 3.28 -1.15 43.02
N GLY A 125 3.94 -0.32 42.21
CA GLY A 125 5.33 0.13 42.42
C GLY A 125 5.70 1.32 41.52
N VAL A 126 6.96 1.76 41.61
CA VAL A 126 7.50 2.89 40.83
C VAL A 126 8.76 2.53 40.05
N LYS A 127 9.02 3.21 38.93
CA LYS A 127 10.32 3.24 38.23
C LYS A 127 11.01 4.58 38.49
N MET A 128 12.33 4.57 38.66
CA MET A 128 13.15 5.77 38.75
C MET A 128 14.49 5.58 38.02
N GLU A 129 15.08 6.68 37.52
CA GLU A 129 16.30 6.63 36.71
C GLU A 129 17.55 6.94 37.53
N GLY A 130 18.67 6.32 37.14
CA GLY A 130 19.98 6.53 37.75
C GLY A 130 20.53 5.29 38.45
N GLY A 131 21.84 5.33 38.68
CA GLY A 131 22.59 4.26 39.35
C GLY A 131 23.16 4.71 40.70
N VAL A 132 24.49 4.64 40.86
CA VAL A 132 25.19 4.94 42.12
C VAL A 132 24.74 6.24 42.77
N LYS A 133 24.48 7.29 41.97
CA LYS A 133 24.04 8.61 42.45
C LYS A 133 22.65 8.59 43.10
N MET A 134 21.73 7.76 42.60
CA MET A 134 20.33 7.71 43.03
C MET A 134 20.01 6.52 43.95
N ALA A 135 20.95 5.59 44.15
CA ALA A 135 20.81 4.42 45.00
C ALA A 135 20.36 4.77 46.44
N ALA A 136 20.82 5.89 47.01
CA ALA A 136 20.38 6.34 48.34
C ALA A 136 18.89 6.74 48.36
N THR A 137 18.42 7.42 47.31
CA THR A 137 17.00 7.77 47.13
C THR A 137 16.15 6.52 46.87
N ALA A 138 16.61 5.62 46.00
CA ALA A 138 15.94 4.35 45.72
C ALA A 138 15.76 3.52 47.01
N LYS A 139 16.82 3.42 47.82
CA LYS A 139 16.78 2.76 49.12
C LYS A 139 15.77 3.41 50.07
N ALA A 140 15.70 4.73 50.12
CA ALA A 140 14.75 5.43 50.97
C ALA A 140 13.28 5.14 50.58
N ILE A 141 12.99 4.99 49.29
CA ILE A 141 11.67 4.59 48.77
C ILE A 141 11.36 3.12 49.11
N VAL A 142 12.33 2.21 48.93
CA VAL A 142 12.18 0.78 49.27
C VAL A 142 12.00 0.57 50.77
N ASP A 143 12.78 1.26 51.62
CA ASP A 143 12.66 1.21 53.08
C ASP A 143 11.31 1.79 53.58
N ALA A 144 10.68 2.68 52.81
CA ALA A 144 9.32 3.17 53.04
C ALA A 144 8.22 2.18 52.58
N GLY A 145 8.60 1.01 52.06
CA GLY A 145 7.68 -0.07 51.68
C GLY A 145 7.15 -0.02 50.24
N VAL A 146 7.69 0.85 49.39
CA VAL A 146 7.26 0.98 47.98
C VAL A 146 8.18 0.15 47.07
N PRO A 147 7.66 -0.79 46.25
CA PRO A 147 8.47 -1.54 45.29
C PRO A 147 9.08 -0.63 44.22
N VAL A 148 10.40 -0.71 44.02
CA VAL A 148 11.14 0.09 43.04
C VAL A 148 11.71 -0.78 41.92
N VAL A 149 11.49 -0.33 40.68
CA VAL A 149 12.24 -0.74 39.48
C VAL A 149 13.32 0.31 39.21
N GLY A 150 14.59 -0.07 39.25
CA GLY A 150 15.68 0.84 38.87
C GLY A 150 15.80 0.97 37.35
N HIS A 151 16.32 2.09 36.84
CA HIS A 151 16.64 2.25 35.42
C HIS A 151 18.06 2.77 35.20
N ILE A 152 18.88 1.99 34.49
CA ILE A 152 20.25 2.36 34.10
C ILE A 152 20.49 2.16 32.60
N GLY A 153 21.57 2.77 32.10
CA GLY A 153 21.89 2.78 30.66
C GLY A 153 21.65 4.16 30.09
N LEU A 154 20.95 4.23 28.96
CA LEU A 154 20.42 5.50 28.47
C LEU A 154 19.21 5.89 29.33
N THR A 155 19.34 6.94 30.13
CA THR A 155 18.28 7.47 31.00
C THR A 155 17.71 8.77 30.38
N PRO A 156 16.55 8.72 29.68
CA PRO A 156 16.00 9.83 28.90
C PRO A 156 15.93 11.17 29.64
N GLN A 157 15.60 11.16 30.93
CA GLN A 157 15.47 12.38 31.77
C GLN A 157 16.78 13.19 31.84
N THR A 158 17.91 12.50 31.69
CA THR A 158 19.27 13.07 31.69
C THR A 158 19.95 13.04 30.32
N SER A 159 19.20 12.76 29.25
CA SER A 159 19.71 12.60 27.88
C SER A 159 20.54 13.79 27.38
N SER A 160 20.25 15.01 27.82
CA SER A 160 21.05 16.22 27.54
C SER A 160 22.49 16.11 28.05
N SER A 161 22.69 15.54 29.24
CA SER A 161 24.00 15.28 29.84
C SER A 161 24.72 14.08 29.20
N LEU A 162 23.97 13.16 28.59
CA LEU A 162 24.49 12.01 27.82
C LEU A 162 24.80 12.34 26.35
N GLY A 163 24.54 13.57 25.90
CA GLY A 163 24.75 14.00 24.51
C GLY A 163 23.68 13.50 23.54
N GLY A 164 22.46 13.29 24.03
CA GLY A 164 21.30 12.77 23.30
C GLY A 164 21.09 11.26 23.47
N TYR A 165 20.14 10.71 22.71
CA TYR A 165 19.79 9.28 22.73
C TYR A 165 20.89 8.42 22.12
N ARG A 166 21.90 8.07 22.93
CA ARG A 166 23.09 7.30 22.52
C ARG A 166 23.20 5.99 23.28
N VAL A 167 23.69 4.96 22.56
CA VAL A 167 24.03 3.64 23.12
C VAL A 167 25.16 3.78 24.15
N GLN A 168 24.92 3.29 25.37
CA GLN A 168 25.86 3.37 26.50
C GLN A 168 26.78 2.13 26.58
N GLY A 169 27.79 2.14 27.45
CA GLY A 169 28.62 0.95 27.69
C GLY A 169 29.52 0.51 26.53
N ARG A 170 29.81 1.39 25.56
CA ARG A 170 30.66 1.07 24.39
C ARG A 170 32.15 0.89 24.71
N THR A 171 32.60 1.39 25.87
CA THR A 171 33.98 1.27 26.35
C THR A 171 34.03 0.41 27.61
N ALA A 172 35.16 -0.23 27.89
CA ALA A 172 35.33 -1.02 29.11
C ALA A 172 35.13 -0.18 30.40
N GLU A 173 35.44 1.11 30.35
CA GLU A 173 35.20 2.06 31.44
C GLU A 173 33.71 2.33 31.65
N SER A 174 32.97 2.73 30.60
CA SER A 174 31.52 2.97 30.71
C SER A 174 30.73 1.69 31.03
N ALA A 175 31.18 0.52 30.54
CA ALA A 175 30.61 -0.78 30.91
C ALA A 175 30.85 -1.13 32.40
N LYS A 176 31.99 -0.75 32.98
CA LYS A 176 32.25 -0.88 34.43
C LYS A 176 31.40 0.08 35.26
N ALA A 177 31.21 1.32 34.79
CA ALA A 177 30.32 2.29 35.44
C ALA A 177 28.88 1.76 35.48
N LEU A 178 28.35 1.28 34.35
CA LEU A 178 27.01 0.67 34.27
C LEU A 178 26.85 -0.57 35.16
N LEU A 179 27.90 -1.38 35.33
CA LEU A 179 27.86 -2.50 36.29
C LEU A 179 27.79 -1.99 37.74
N ALA A 180 28.56 -0.96 38.09
CA ALA A 180 28.50 -0.35 39.42
C ALA A 180 27.14 0.30 39.70
N ASP A 181 26.56 0.97 38.69
CA ASP A 181 25.20 1.52 38.73
C ASP A 181 24.15 0.41 38.95
N ALA A 182 24.26 -0.72 38.25
CA ALA A 182 23.34 -1.85 38.40
C ALA A 182 23.42 -2.48 39.80
N LEU A 183 24.64 -2.72 40.30
CA LEU A 183 24.87 -3.27 41.63
C LEU A 183 24.37 -2.32 42.71
N ALA A 184 24.59 -1.00 42.59
CA ALA A 184 24.11 -0.04 43.56
C ALA A 184 22.56 0.03 43.63
N MET A 185 21.86 -0.12 42.50
CA MET A 185 20.39 -0.16 42.49
C MET A 185 19.85 -1.48 43.05
N GLN A 186 20.54 -2.60 42.82
CA GLN A 186 20.23 -3.88 43.47
C GLN A 186 20.43 -3.79 44.99
N ASP A 187 21.56 -3.25 45.45
CA ASP A 187 21.91 -3.14 46.87
C ASP A 187 21.01 -2.11 47.60
N ALA A 188 20.46 -1.14 46.86
CA ALA A 188 19.38 -0.26 47.32
C ALA A 188 18.02 -0.98 47.51
N GLY A 189 17.88 -2.22 47.02
CA GLY A 189 16.68 -3.03 47.17
C GLY A 189 15.68 -2.93 46.01
N CYS A 190 16.08 -2.44 44.83
CA CYS A 190 15.22 -2.49 43.65
C CYS A 190 14.94 -3.95 43.25
N PHE A 191 13.66 -4.33 43.11
CA PHE A 191 13.29 -5.71 42.86
C PHE A 191 13.54 -6.16 41.40
N ALA A 192 13.66 -5.19 40.49
CA ALA A 192 14.05 -5.38 39.09
C ALA A 192 14.80 -4.14 38.58
N ILE A 193 15.57 -4.30 37.49
CA ILE A 193 16.35 -3.21 36.89
C ILE A 193 16.17 -3.17 35.36
N VAL A 194 15.71 -2.04 34.82
CA VAL A 194 15.68 -1.78 33.38
C VAL A 194 17.08 -1.47 32.87
N LEU A 195 17.46 -2.08 31.75
CA LEU A 195 18.69 -1.83 31.00
C LEU A 195 18.33 -1.25 29.62
N GLU A 196 18.57 0.04 29.39
CA GLU A 196 18.25 0.71 28.11
C GLU A 196 19.49 0.97 27.24
N ALA A 197 19.39 0.57 25.97
CA ALA A 197 20.36 0.86 24.89
C ALA A 197 21.82 0.47 25.21
N LEU A 198 22.03 -0.77 25.65
CA LEU A 198 23.35 -1.38 25.90
C LEU A 198 23.75 -2.37 24.79
N PRO A 199 25.05 -2.48 24.42
CA PRO A 199 25.56 -3.58 23.61
C PRO A 199 25.25 -4.93 24.27
N GLN A 200 24.67 -5.87 23.50
CA GLN A 200 24.20 -7.17 23.99
C GLN A 200 25.20 -7.90 24.90
N ARG A 201 26.49 -7.93 24.54
CA ARG A 201 27.54 -8.60 25.34
C ARG A 201 27.80 -7.91 26.68
N VAL A 202 27.65 -6.59 26.74
CA VAL A 202 27.80 -5.80 27.98
C VAL A 202 26.59 -6.01 28.88
N ALA A 203 25.38 -5.94 28.31
CA ALA A 203 24.15 -6.27 29.03
C ALA A 203 24.22 -7.69 29.61
N SER A 204 24.53 -8.70 28.79
CA SER A 204 24.68 -10.10 29.23
C SER A 204 25.69 -10.26 30.37
N TYR A 205 26.80 -9.53 30.31
CA TYR A 205 27.78 -9.53 31.39
C TYR A 205 27.21 -8.91 32.68
N ILE A 206 26.50 -7.78 32.60
CA ILE A 206 25.84 -7.15 33.75
C ILE A 206 24.77 -8.10 34.34
N VAL A 207 23.91 -8.70 33.52
CA VAL A 207 22.92 -9.70 33.98
C VAL A 207 23.60 -10.84 34.75
N SER A 208 24.75 -11.35 34.27
CA SER A 208 25.50 -12.41 34.96
C SER A 208 26.11 -12.03 36.33
N LYS A 209 25.99 -10.76 36.75
CA LYS A 209 26.46 -10.24 38.04
C LYS A 209 25.35 -9.84 39.00
N LEU A 210 24.10 -9.82 38.54
CA LEU A 210 22.95 -9.43 39.34
C LEU A 210 22.22 -10.66 39.88
N SER A 211 21.70 -10.53 41.10
CA SER A 211 20.79 -11.49 41.74
C SER A 211 19.31 -11.09 41.59
N VAL A 212 19.03 -9.92 41.00
CA VAL A 212 17.68 -9.43 40.69
C VAL A 212 17.38 -9.49 39.17
N PRO A 213 16.13 -9.71 38.76
CA PRO A 213 15.75 -9.72 37.36
C PRO A 213 16.02 -8.39 36.66
N THR A 214 16.38 -8.49 35.38
CA THR A 214 16.60 -7.34 34.50
C THR A 214 15.55 -7.27 33.41
N ILE A 215 15.20 -6.05 32.98
CA ILE A 215 14.21 -5.80 31.93
C ILE A 215 14.92 -5.08 30.79
N GLY A 216 14.97 -5.68 29.60
CA GLY A 216 15.70 -5.13 28.46
C GLY A 216 14.85 -4.20 27.61
N ILE A 217 15.44 -3.07 27.19
CA ILE A 217 14.95 -2.27 26.05
C ILE A 217 16.15 -1.86 25.20
N GLY A 218 16.39 -2.61 24.12
CA GLY A 218 17.63 -2.49 23.36
C GLY A 218 18.89 -2.99 24.06
N ALA A 219 18.76 -3.81 25.10
CA ALA A 219 19.85 -4.53 25.78
C ALA A 219 20.10 -5.96 25.23
N GLY A 220 19.29 -6.43 24.29
CA GLY A 220 19.35 -7.79 23.75
C GLY A 220 18.54 -8.82 24.55
N PRO A 221 18.57 -10.10 24.15
CA PRO A 221 17.59 -11.11 24.59
C PRO A 221 17.92 -11.80 25.93
N HIS A 222 19.01 -11.42 26.60
CA HIS A 222 19.52 -12.13 27.79
C HIS A 222 19.06 -11.53 29.12
N THR A 223 18.16 -10.55 29.10
CA THR A 223 17.47 -10.03 30.29
C THR A 223 16.27 -10.90 30.65
N ALA A 224 15.85 -10.88 31.92
CA ALA A 224 14.74 -11.69 32.43
C ALA A 224 13.37 -11.27 31.89
N GLY A 225 13.23 -10.00 31.53
CA GLY A 225 12.07 -9.49 30.79
C GLY A 225 12.47 -8.56 29.65
N GLN A 226 11.49 -8.11 28.89
CA GLN A 226 11.64 -7.07 27.85
C GLN A 226 10.56 -6.01 28.03
N VAL A 227 10.89 -4.75 27.74
CA VAL A 227 9.94 -3.63 27.67
C VAL A 227 10.02 -2.90 26.33
N LEU A 228 8.85 -2.50 25.82
CA LEU A 228 8.72 -1.61 24.67
C LEU A 228 7.65 -0.54 24.95
N VAL A 229 7.81 0.61 24.28
CA VAL A 229 6.76 1.62 24.21
C VAL A 229 5.62 1.07 23.35
N TYR A 230 4.41 1.02 23.90
CA TYR A 230 3.20 0.48 23.26
C TYR A 230 2.93 1.12 21.89
N HIS A 231 3.10 2.43 21.79
CA HIS A 231 2.93 3.17 20.55
C HIS A 231 3.94 2.80 19.47
N ASP A 232 5.21 2.63 19.83
CA ASP A 232 6.26 2.27 18.86
C ASP A 232 6.03 0.87 18.31
N MET A 233 5.73 -0.09 19.20
CA MET A 233 5.52 -1.49 18.82
C MET A 233 4.23 -1.72 18.02
N LEU A 234 3.22 -0.86 18.18
CA LEU A 234 1.98 -0.90 17.39
C LEU A 234 2.01 0.02 16.17
N GLY A 235 3.09 0.79 15.96
CA GLY A 235 3.19 1.74 14.86
C GLY A 235 2.11 2.81 14.90
N LEU A 236 1.94 3.43 16.07
CA LEU A 236 0.99 4.54 16.30
C LEU A 236 1.55 5.93 15.94
N PHE A 237 2.82 6.03 15.49
CA PHE A 237 3.45 7.28 15.02
C PHE A 237 4.30 7.07 13.75
N ASP A 238 4.44 8.11 12.94
CA ASP A 238 5.32 8.15 11.74
C ASP A 238 6.78 8.54 12.11
N ALA A 239 7.16 8.44 13.38
CA ALA A 239 8.49 8.81 13.86
C ALA A 239 9.54 7.74 13.52
N PRO A 240 10.84 8.10 13.41
CA PRO A 240 11.92 7.13 13.23
C PRO A 240 11.93 6.09 14.35
N VAL A 241 11.55 4.85 14.02
CA VAL A 241 11.46 3.73 14.98
C VAL A 241 12.85 3.44 15.57
N PRO A 242 13.00 3.40 16.90
CA PRO A 242 14.28 3.04 17.53
C PRO A 242 14.77 1.67 17.05
N LYS A 243 16.07 1.53 16.76
CA LYS A 243 16.65 0.29 16.18
C LYS A 243 16.32 -1.00 16.96
N PHE A 244 16.07 -0.89 18.27
CA PHE A 244 15.70 -2.02 19.12
C PHE A 244 14.21 -2.38 19.10
N CYS A 245 13.35 -1.49 18.60
CA CYS A 245 11.91 -1.72 18.56
C CYS A 245 11.55 -2.51 17.30
N LYS A 246 10.82 -3.62 17.50
CA LYS A 246 10.12 -4.30 16.43
C LYS A 246 8.68 -3.79 16.41
N GLN A 247 8.24 -3.30 15.26
CA GLN A 247 6.82 -3.05 15.04
C GLN A 247 6.10 -4.38 14.77
N TYR A 248 5.04 -4.64 15.53
CA TYR A 248 4.14 -5.78 15.39
C TYR A 248 2.86 -5.40 14.62
N ALA A 249 2.57 -4.10 14.49
CA ALA A 249 1.50 -3.54 13.67
C ALA A 249 1.89 -2.12 13.16
N GLN A 250 1.04 -1.52 12.31
CA GLN A 250 1.15 -0.12 11.85
C GLN A 250 -0.18 0.62 12.06
N LEU A 251 -0.73 0.56 13.29
CA LEU A 251 -2.10 0.95 13.58
C LEU A 251 -2.44 2.41 13.26
N ARG A 252 -1.46 3.33 13.22
CA ARG A 252 -1.73 4.72 12.79
C ARG A 252 -2.24 4.78 11.35
N HIS A 253 -1.71 3.96 10.46
CA HIS A 253 -2.15 3.89 9.07
C HIS A 253 -3.65 3.59 9.01
N ASP A 254 -4.08 2.54 9.72
CA ASP A 254 -5.46 2.05 9.68
C ASP A 254 -6.41 3.02 10.40
N ALA A 255 -6.01 3.60 11.54
CA ALA A 255 -6.81 4.62 12.23
C ALA A 255 -7.00 5.87 11.36
N VAL A 256 -5.93 6.36 10.70
CA VAL A 256 -6.00 7.51 9.80
C VAL A 256 -6.85 7.20 8.57
N ALA A 257 -6.75 5.98 8.02
CA ALA A 257 -7.60 5.52 6.91
C ALA A 257 -9.08 5.50 7.32
N ALA A 258 -9.42 4.90 8.46
CA ALA A 258 -10.79 4.83 8.98
C ALA A 258 -11.40 6.22 9.28
N VAL A 259 -10.63 7.12 9.91
CA VAL A 259 -11.09 8.50 10.19
C VAL A 259 -11.31 9.28 8.88
N ARG A 260 -10.45 9.08 7.87
CA ARG A 260 -10.64 9.66 6.54
C ARG A 260 -11.86 9.06 5.83
N GLN A 261 -12.08 7.75 5.93
CA GLN A 261 -13.26 7.08 5.39
C GLN A 261 -14.54 7.67 5.99
N PHE A 262 -14.66 7.73 7.33
CA PHE A 262 -15.81 8.33 8.00
C PHE A 262 -16.06 9.79 7.56
N LYS A 263 -15.01 10.62 7.54
CA LYS A 263 -15.10 12.01 7.02
C LYS A 263 -15.65 12.04 5.59
N ASN A 264 -15.16 11.15 4.73
CA ASN A 264 -15.53 11.12 3.32
C ASN A 264 -16.96 10.60 3.12
N GLU A 265 -17.37 9.56 3.83
CA GLU A 265 -18.74 9.04 3.78
C GLU A 265 -19.76 10.06 4.29
N VAL A 266 -19.45 10.80 5.37
CA VAL A 266 -20.28 11.90 5.87
C VAL A 266 -20.42 13.02 4.83
N ALA A 267 -19.31 13.51 4.27
CA ALA A 267 -19.37 14.62 3.31
C ALA A 267 -19.93 14.21 1.93
N ALA A 268 -19.88 12.92 1.58
CA ALA A 268 -20.59 12.35 0.42
C ALA A 268 -22.07 12.02 0.70
N ARG A 269 -22.53 12.12 1.96
CA ARG A 269 -23.82 11.61 2.45
C ARG A 269 -24.04 10.10 2.22
N ALA A 270 -22.96 9.33 2.11
CA ALA A 270 -23.01 7.87 2.14
C ALA A 270 -23.19 7.33 3.56
N TYR A 271 -22.73 8.08 4.57
CA TYR A 271 -23.00 7.81 5.98
C TYR A 271 -23.82 8.95 6.61
N PRO A 272 -24.90 8.66 7.37
CA PRO A 272 -25.45 7.32 7.63
C PRO A 272 -26.17 6.75 6.40
N GLY A 273 -25.91 5.48 6.08
CA GLY A 273 -26.67 4.73 5.08
C GLY A 273 -28.07 4.32 5.57
N PRO A 274 -28.93 3.73 4.73
CA PRO A 274 -30.30 3.35 5.09
C PRO A 274 -30.39 2.39 6.28
N GLU A 275 -29.42 1.49 6.43
CA GLU A 275 -29.26 0.57 7.57
C GLU A 275 -28.86 1.27 8.88
N HIS A 276 -28.29 2.48 8.79
CA HIS A 276 -27.93 3.34 9.91
C HIS A 276 -29.03 4.40 10.22
N CYS A 277 -30.17 4.36 9.51
CA CYS A 277 -31.27 5.32 9.63
C CYS A 277 -32.55 4.68 10.22
N TYR A 278 -33.25 5.42 11.09
CA TYR A 278 -34.56 5.01 11.59
C TYR A 278 -35.67 5.28 10.56
N LYS A 279 -36.67 4.39 10.49
CA LYS A 279 -37.78 4.47 9.54
C LYS A 279 -39.01 5.14 10.16
N VAL A 280 -39.67 6.00 9.40
CA VAL A 280 -41.02 6.52 9.71
C VAL A 280 -42.09 5.74 8.95
N GLN A 281 -43.29 5.60 9.51
CA GLN A 281 -44.41 5.00 8.78
C GLN A 281 -44.89 5.96 7.68
N THR A 282 -45.21 5.43 6.49
CA THR A 282 -45.63 6.23 5.33
C THR A 282 -46.89 7.06 5.58
N ALA A 283 -47.78 6.59 6.47
CA ALA A 283 -48.98 7.33 6.86
C ALA A 283 -48.64 8.61 7.64
N GLU A 284 -47.77 8.51 8.64
CA GLU A 284 -47.27 9.66 9.44
C GLU A 284 -46.47 10.63 8.55
N LEU A 285 -45.63 10.12 7.66
CA LEU A 285 -44.89 10.95 6.71
C LEU A 285 -45.84 11.73 5.78
N ARG A 286 -46.89 11.09 5.25
CA ARG A 286 -47.89 11.75 4.40
C ARG A 286 -48.72 12.77 5.17
N ALA A 287 -49.09 12.48 6.43
CA ALA A 287 -49.77 13.45 7.28
C ALA A 287 -48.91 14.70 7.56
N LEU A 288 -47.59 14.55 7.59
CA LEU A 288 -46.63 15.64 7.75
C LEU A 288 -46.41 16.47 6.48
N VAL A 289 -46.32 15.85 5.29
CA VAL A 289 -45.90 16.56 4.04
C VAL A 289 -47.03 16.86 3.05
N GLY A 290 -48.24 16.32 3.24
CA GLY A 290 -49.37 16.54 2.34
C GLY A 290 -49.12 16.06 0.90
N ASP A 291 -49.50 16.89 -0.08
CA ASP A 291 -49.34 16.60 -1.52
C ASP A 291 -47.96 17.00 -2.09
N ASP A 292 -47.05 17.55 -1.28
CA ASP A 292 -45.75 18.07 -1.73
C ASP A 292 -44.70 16.95 -1.92
N MET A 293 -45.00 16.03 -2.85
CA MET A 293 -44.25 14.79 -3.10
C MET A 293 -42.90 14.98 -3.85
N ALA A 294 -42.13 16.01 -3.50
CA ALA A 294 -40.78 16.24 -4.04
C ALA A 294 -39.68 15.32 -3.42
N VAL A 295 -40.06 14.30 -2.64
CA VAL A 295 -39.13 13.31 -2.07
C VAL A 295 -38.81 12.25 -3.12
N ARG A 296 -37.60 12.33 -3.69
CA ARG A 296 -37.13 11.44 -4.76
C ARG A 296 -36.88 10.02 -4.25
N ASP A 297 -37.46 9.04 -4.93
CA ASP A 297 -37.21 7.61 -4.74
C ASP A 297 -36.20 7.13 -5.82
N GLU A 298 -35.21 6.32 -5.44
CA GLU A 298 -34.05 6.01 -6.29
C GLU A 298 -34.30 4.85 -7.28
N ARG A 299 -33.70 4.93 -8.49
CA ARG A 299 -33.68 3.82 -9.47
C ARG A 299 -32.25 3.37 -9.82
N PRO A 300 -31.97 2.06 -9.89
CA PRO A 300 -30.65 1.54 -10.25
C PRO A 300 -30.48 1.35 -11.78
N PRO A 301 -29.26 1.55 -12.34
CA PRO A 301 -28.94 1.23 -13.74
C PRO A 301 -28.19 -0.12 -13.92
N PRO A 302 -28.18 -0.74 -15.13
CA PRO A 302 -27.76 -2.15 -15.41
C PRO A 302 -26.26 -2.38 -15.70
N ALA A 303 -25.83 -3.59 -16.13
CA ALA A 303 -24.44 -4.12 -16.05
C ALA A 303 -23.77 -4.61 -17.37
N ALA A 304 -22.43 -4.44 -17.52
CA ALA A 304 -21.46 -5.06 -18.48
C ALA A 304 -19.97 -4.67 -18.16
N SER A 305 -18.91 -5.12 -18.90
CA SER A 305 -17.48 -5.25 -18.40
C SER A 305 -16.20 -5.09 -19.31
N THR A 306 -15.25 -4.14 -19.06
CA THR A 306 -13.76 -4.35 -18.75
C THR A 306 -12.83 -3.15 -18.32
N LEU A 307 -11.71 -3.46 -17.62
CA LEU A 307 -10.61 -2.73 -16.89
C LEU A 307 -9.92 -1.47 -17.43
N ARG A 308 -9.59 -0.51 -16.53
CA ARG A 308 -8.94 0.81 -16.71
C ARG A 308 -8.13 1.21 -15.43
N VAL A 309 -7.07 2.02 -15.49
CA VAL A 309 -6.25 2.38 -14.29
C VAL A 309 -6.03 3.89 -14.16
N ALA A 310 -5.92 4.42 -12.93
CA ALA A 310 -5.54 5.81 -12.65
C ALA A 310 -4.36 5.88 -11.65
N LEU A 311 -3.45 6.82 -11.86
CA LEU A 311 -2.26 7.06 -11.04
C LEU A 311 -2.31 8.50 -10.48
N GLY A 312 -2.42 8.64 -9.16
CA GLY A 312 -2.23 9.93 -8.47
C GLY A 312 -0.81 10.04 -7.91
N SER A 313 -0.17 11.20 -8.07
CA SER A 313 1.16 11.45 -7.53
C SER A 313 1.15 12.47 -6.38
N ASP A 314 1.61 12.00 -5.21
CA ASP A 314 1.97 12.87 -4.10
C ASP A 314 3.39 13.39 -4.31
N GLY A 315 3.52 14.72 -4.50
CA GLY A 315 4.78 15.42 -4.37
C GLY A 315 4.96 15.92 -2.93
N GLY A 316 5.91 15.44 -2.14
CA GLY A 316 6.84 14.34 -2.40
C GLY A 316 7.66 13.99 -1.15
N GLY A 317 8.26 12.79 -1.12
CA GLY A 317 9.09 12.33 0.00
C GLY A 317 9.15 10.82 0.25
N GLY A 318 8.37 10.00 -0.46
CA GLY A 318 8.38 8.54 -0.37
C GLY A 318 7.48 7.88 -1.44
N PRO A 319 7.69 6.61 -1.81
CA PRO A 319 7.17 6.06 -3.07
C PRO A 319 5.77 5.41 -2.92
N HIS A 320 4.77 6.18 -2.51
CA HIS A 320 3.37 5.71 -2.46
C HIS A 320 2.46 6.57 -3.33
N HIS A 321 2.54 6.35 -4.64
CA HIS A 321 1.54 6.84 -5.59
C HIS A 321 0.22 6.10 -5.36
N ALA A 322 -0.89 6.83 -5.26
CA ALA A 322 -2.21 6.24 -5.10
C ALA A 322 -2.68 5.67 -6.45
N VAL A 323 -2.68 4.34 -6.59
CA VAL A 323 -3.06 3.63 -7.82
C VAL A 323 -4.47 3.06 -7.69
N TRP A 324 -5.35 3.39 -8.63
CA TRP A 324 -6.72 2.87 -8.69
C TRP A 324 -6.95 2.00 -9.92
N VAL A 325 -7.50 0.82 -9.71
CA VAL A 325 -7.65 -0.27 -10.69
C VAL A 325 -9.15 -0.51 -10.97
N VAL A 326 -9.68 0.09 -12.02
CA VAL A 326 -11.11 0.19 -12.32
C VAL A 326 -11.57 -0.86 -13.35
N ASP A 327 -12.08 -2.02 -12.93
CA ASP A 327 -12.65 -3.06 -13.81
C ASP A 327 -14.16 -3.10 -13.73
N GLU A 328 -14.80 -3.01 -14.88
CA GLU A 328 -16.22 -3.35 -14.98
C GLU A 328 -16.44 -4.90 -14.97
N TRP A 329 -15.37 -5.72 -15.05
CA TRP A 329 -15.38 -7.15 -14.65
C TRP A 329 -15.39 -7.29 -13.13
N ALA A 330 -16.57 -7.13 -12.52
CA ALA A 330 -16.75 -7.10 -11.07
C ALA A 330 -16.15 -8.31 -10.31
N ALA A 331 -16.18 -9.52 -10.88
CA ALA A 331 -15.57 -10.70 -10.26
C ALA A 331 -14.04 -10.61 -10.16
N GLN A 332 -13.38 -9.95 -11.12
CA GLN A 332 -11.94 -9.69 -11.09
C GLN A 332 -11.60 -8.63 -10.04
N ILE A 333 -12.44 -7.59 -9.90
CA ILE A 333 -12.33 -6.60 -8.82
C ILE A 333 -12.50 -7.22 -7.45
N GLN A 334 -13.53 -8.04 -7.24
CA GLN A 334 -13.73 -8.74 -5.98
C GLN A 334 -12.52 -9.61 -5.62
N ARG A 335 -11.87 -10.23 -6.61
CA ARG A 335 -10.61 -10.99 -6.40
C ARG A 335 -9.43 -10.09 -6.06
N ILE A 336 -9.25 -8.95 -6.73
CA ILE A 336 -8.16 -8.01 -6.41
C ILE A 336 -8.38 -7.35 -5.03
N GLN A 337 -9.63 -7.04 -4.68
CA GLN A 337 -10.02 -6.48 -3.37
C GLN A 337 -9.84 -7.49 -2.22
N ALA A 338 -10.15 -8.77 -2.44
CA ALA A 338 -10.06 -9.81 -1.41
C ALA A 338 -8.65 -10.41 -1.28
N ASP A 339 -7.99 -10.68 -2.41
CA ASP A 339 -6.77 -11.48 -2.48
C ASP A 339 -5.51 -10.63 -2.77
N GLY A 340 -5.66 -9.30 -2.96
CA GLY A 340 -4.62 -8.42 -3.49
C GLY A 340 -4.31 -8.65 -4.96
N LEU A 341 -3.52 -7.79 -5.62
CA LEU A 341 -2.99 -8.07 -6.97
C LEU A 341 -1.67 -8.83 -6.88
N SER A 342 -1.63 -10.01 -7.49
CA SER A 342 -0.41 -10.82 -7.60
C SER A 342 0.23 -10.64 -8.98
N VAL A 343 1.56 -10.49 -9.04
CA VAL A 343 2.34 -10.55 -10.29
C VAL A 343 3.32 -11.70 -10.18
N ILE A 344 3.34 -12.58 -11.19
CA ILE A 344 4.32 -13.66 -11.33
C ILE A 344 5.20 -13.37 -12.54
N ASP A 345 6.49 -13.23 -12.35
CA ASP A 345 7.48 -13.19 -13.43
C ASP A 345 7.62 -14.60 -14.03
N ALA A 346 7.37 -14.75 -15.33
CA ALA A 346 7.28 -16.07 -15.97
C ALA A 346 8.62 -16.78 -16.14
N GLU A 347 9.73 -16.04 -16.15
CA GLU A 347 11.08 -16.58 -16.36
C GLU A 347 11.69 -17.04 -15.04
N SER A 348 11.59 -16.23 -14.00
CA SER A 348 12.12 -16.52 -12.66
C SER A 348 11.15 -17.30 -11.76
N GLY A 349 9.84 -17.29 -12.09
CA GLY A 349 8.78 -17.81 -11.23
C GLY A 349 8.54 -16.97 -9.96
N GLN A 350 9.23 -15.83 -9.80
CA GLN A 350 9.09 -14.96 -8.63
C GLN A 350 7.67 -14.39 -8.58
N LYS A 351 7.00 -14.54 -7.43
CA LYS A 351 5.69 -13.96 -7.16
C LYS A 351 5.83 -12.76 -6.23
N GLU A 352 5.34 -11.62 -6.68
CA GLU A 352 5.05 -10.45 -5.85
C GLU A 352 3.53 -10.36 -5.61
N THR A 353 3.10 -9.76 -4.51
CA THR A 353 1.67 -9.57 -4.20
C THR A 353 1.45 -8.28 -3.45
N VAL A 354 0.74 -7.35 -4.08
CA VAL A 354 0.31 -6.09 -3.50
C VAL A 354 -1.07 -6.31 -2.89
N THR A 355 -1.14 -6.41 -1.57
CA THR A 355 -2.39 -6.71 -0.83
C THR A 355 -3.33 -5.51 -0.76
N SER A 356 -2.84 -4.28 -0.95
CA SER A 356 -3.58 -3.02 -0.81
C SER A 356 -3.82 -2.33 -2.16
N VAL A 357 -4.30 -3.05 -3.18
CA VAL A 357 -4.69 -2.44 -4.46
C VAL A 357 -6.11 -1.89 -4.38
N ALA A 358 -6.24 -0.56 -4.43
CA ALA A 358 -7.54 0.08 -4.58
C ALA A 358 -8.12 -0.30 -5.94
N ALA A 359 -9.16 -1.13 -5.94
CA ALA A 359 -9.78 -1.66 -7.14
C ALA A 359 -11.30 -1.52 -7.07
N THR A 360 -11.96 -1.17 -8.18
CA THR A 360 -13.42 -0.88 -8.20
C THR A 360 -14.05 -1.08 -9.58
N VAL A 361 -15.38 -1.06 -9.67
CA VAL A 361 -16.12 -0.97 -10.95
C VAL A 361 -16.36 0.50 -11.33
N PRO A 362 -16.61 0.90 -12.60
CA PRO A 362 -16.82 2.29 -12.99
C PRO A 362 -17.90 3.05 -12.23
N LYS A 363 -18.91 2.35 -11.68
CA LYS A 363 -19.96 2.94 -10.83
C LYS A 363 -19.49 3.20 -9.40
N GLY A 364 -18.50 2.45 -8.92
CA GLY A 364 -17.83 2.63 -7.64
C GLY A 364 -16.51 3.41 -7.76
N VAL A 365 -16.29 4.08 -8.91
CA VAL A 365 -15.28 5.12 -9.01
C VAL A 365 -15.83 6.34 -8.29
N PRO A 366 -15.14 6.89 -7.27
CA PRO A 366 -15.56 8.14 -6.66
C PRO A 366 -15.61 9.24 -7.73
N GLY A 367 -16.52 10.20 -7.58
CA GLY A 367 -16.46 11.44 -8.34
C GLY A 367 -15.21 12.27 -7.97
N PRO A 368 -15.18 13.58 -8.30
CA PRO A 368 -14.07 14.46 -7.94
C PRO A 368 -13.60 14.23 -6.49
N TRP A 369 -12.33 13.87 -6.37
CA TRP A 369 -11.76 13.24 -5.18
C TRP A 369 -11.87 14.17 -3.97
N MET A 370 -12.35 13.66 -2.84
CA MET A 370 -12.48 14.46 -1.60
C MET A 370 -11.15 14.58 -0.81
N GLY A 371 -10.04 14.65 -1.54
CA GLY A 371 -8.69 14.92 -1.04
C GLY A 371 -8.23 16.35 -1.39
N PRO A 372 -6.94 16.68 -1.16
CA PRO A 372 -6.38 17.99 -1.51
C PRO A 372 -6.24 18.21 -3.03
N ARG A 373 -6.13 17.13 -3.82
CA ARG A 373 -6.35 17.14 -5.27
C ARG A 373 -7.70 16.50 -5.55
N GLN A 374 -8.56 17.20 -6.27
CA GLN A 374 -9.90 16.74 -6.65
C GLN A 374 -9.91 15.83 -7.90
N TYR A 375 -8.74 15.59 -8.50
CA TYR A 375 -8.60 14.94 -9.81
C TYR A 375 -7.31 14.11 -9.87
N ALA A 376 -7.28 13.11 -10.76
CA ALA A 376 -6.12 12.30 -11.04
C ALA A 376 -5.09 13.08 -11.87
N ASP A 377 -3.81 12.98 -11.52
CA ASP A 377 -2.71 13.56 -12.31
C ASP A 377 -2.53 12.85 -13.65
N VAL A 378 -2.66 11.51 -13.64
CA VAL A 378 -2.50 10.64 -14.81
C VAL A 378 -3.59 9.59 -14.86
N VAL A 379 -4.30 9.50 -15.98
CA VAL A 379 -5.20 8.37 -16.29
C VAL A 379 -4.50 7.44 -17.28
N VAL A 380 -4.44 6.14 -16.97
CA VAL A 380 -3.79 5.13 -17.81
C VAL A 380 -4.85 4.30 -18.55
N VAL A 381 -4.92 4.52 -19.86
CA VAL A 381 -5.85 3.85 -20.78
C VAL A 381 -5.16 2.63 -21.38
N ALA A 382 -5.49 1.45 -20.82
CA ALA A 382 -4.97 0.14 -21.24
C ALA A 382 -6.09 -0.82 -21.73
N VAL A 383 -7.15 -0.26 -22.30
CA VAL A 383 -8.28 -1.01 -22.89
C VAL A 383 -7.98 -1.45 -24.33
N LYS A 384 -8.68 -2.47 -24.82
CA LYS A 384 -8.74 -2.70 -26.28
C LYS A 384 -9.37 -1.51 -27.00
N GLN A 385 -9.05 -1.29 -28.28
CA GLN A 385 -9.44 -0.07 -29.01
C GLN A 385 -10.96 0.23 -28.98
N ARG A 386 -11.82 -0.80 -29.01
CA ARG A 386 -13.28 -0.64 -28.84
C ARG A 386 -13.73 -0.01 -27.50
N GLY A 387 -12.90 -0.12 -26.46
CA GLY A 387 -13.17 0.42 -25.13
C GLY A 387 -12.74 1.88 -24.95
N THR A 388 -12.04 2.47 -25.92
CA THR A 388 -11.42 3.80 -25.82
C THR A 388 -12.45 4.89 -25.52
N ALA A 389 -13.60 4.90 -26.20
CA ALA A 389 -14.66 5.90 -25.95
C ALA A 389 -15.21 5.84 -24.51
N ALA A 390 -15.43 4.63 -23.97
CA ALA A 390 -15.89 4.44 -22.59
C ALA A 390 -14.79 4.76 -21.57
N ALA A 391 -13.52 4.54 -21.93
CA ALA A 391 -12.37 4.96 -21.12
C ALA A 391 -12.21 6.48 -21.11
N ALA A 392 -12.41 7.16 -22.24
CA ALA A 392 -12.39 8.61 -22.35
C ALA A 392 -13.52 9.25 -21.51
N ALA A 393 -14.74 8.73 -21.62
CA ALA A 393 -15.88 9.20 -20.82
C ALA A 393 -15.72 8.96 -19.29
N LEU A 394 -14.83 8.04 -18.89
CA LEU A 394 -14.42 7.87 -17.49
C LEU A 394 -13.27 8.83 -17.13
N ALA A 395 -12.26 8.96 -17.99
CA ALA A 395 -11.13 9.87 -17.80
C ALA A 395 -11.61 11.33 -17.65
N ALA A 396 -12.63 11.75 -18.41
CA ALA A 396 -13.28 13.06 -18.30
C ALA A 396 -13.87 13.36 -16.90
N LYS A 397 -14.17 12.33 -16.11
CA LYS A 397 -14.67 12.45 -14.73
C LYS A 397 -13.55 12.39 -13.68
N LEU A 398 -12.38 11.88 -14.09
CA LEU A 398 -11.21 11.67 -13.22
C LEU A 398 -10.21 12.82 -13.34
N LEU A 399 -10.07 13.43 -14.50
CA LEU A 399 -9.17 14.56 -14.78
C LEU A 399 -9.79 15.89 -14.36
N ALA A 400 -8.95 16.90 -14.16
CA ALA A 400 -9.41 18.23 -13.81
C ALA A 400 -10.09 18.93 -15.00
N PRO A 401 -11.00 19.90 -14.78
CA PRO A 401 -11.62 20.66 -15.85
C PRO A 401 -10.62 21.42 -16.74
N ASP A 402 -9.46 21.79 -16.19
CA ASP A 402 -8.33 22.42 -16.89
C ASP A 402 -7.30 21.42 -17.45
N GLY A 403 -7.54 20.11 -17.32
CA GLY A 403 -6.76 19.05 -17.95
C GLY A 403 -6.07 18.07 -17.02
N GLY A 404 -5.02 17.44 -17.55
CA GLY A 404 -4.18 16.43 -16.90
C GLY A 404 -3.55 15.50 -17.94
N LEU A 405 -2.77 14.49 -17.52
CA LEU A 405 -2.16 13.52 -18.43
C LEU A 405 -3.08 12.33 -18.69
N VAL A 406 -3.14 11.88 -19.94
CA VAL A 406 -3.71 10.58 -20.33
C VAL A 406 -2.64 9.76 -21.01
N LEU A 407 -2.15 8.73 -20.31
CA LEU A 407 -1.24 7.75 -20.90
C LEU A 407 -2.04 6.64 -21.56
N THR A 408 -1.95 6.51 -22.89
CA THR A 408 -2.51 5.36 -23.61
C THR A 408 -1.43 4.33 -23.93
N LEU A 409 -1.66 3.08 -23.54
CA LEU A 409 -0.78 1.92 -23.76
C LEU A 409 -1.35 0.92 -24.78
N GLN A 410 -2.29 1.38 -25.60
CA GLN A 410 -3.07 0.55 -26.50
C GLN A 410 -2.23 0.12 -27.73
N ASN A 411 -2.65 -0.96 -28.39
CA ASN A 411 -2.08 -1.36 -29.67
C ASN A 411 -2.91 -0.81 -30.83
N GLY A 412 -2.28 -0.54 -31.97
CA GLY A 412 -2.95 0.00 -33.16
C GLY A 412 -2.80 1.51 -33.28
N LEU A 413 -3.61 2.12 -34.15
CA LEU A 413 -3.77 3.57 -34.31
C LEU A 413 -5.24 3.98 -34.11
N GLY A 414 -5.53 5.28 -34.09
CA GLY A 414 -6.88 5.83 -33.99
C GLY A 414 -7.37 6.05 -32.55
N HIS A 415 -6.66 5.50 -31.55
CA HIS A 415 -7.01 5.66 -30.14
C HIS A 415 -6.49 6.96 -29.53
N VAL A 416 -5.42 7.56 -30.10
CA VAL A 416 -4.86 8.84 -29.64
C VAL A 416 -5.82 9.98 -30.00
N GLU A 417 -6.23 9.99 -31.25
CA GLU A 417 -7.16 10.95 -31.86
C GLU A 417 -8.50 10.89 -31.14
N GLN A 418 -9.04 9.68 -30.94
CA GLN A 418 -10.28 9.47 -30.19
C GLN A 418 -10.20 9.91 -28.73
N LEU A 419 -9.02 9.82 -28.08
CA LEU A 419 -8.81 10.34 -26.72
C LEU A 419 -8.68 11.87 -26.74
N ALA A 420 -7.97 12.45 -27.71
CA ALA A 420 -7.81 13.89 -27.86
C ALA A 420 -9.15 14.59 -28.15
N ASP A 421 -9.97 14.05 -29.07
CA ASP A 421 -11.30 14.56 -29.41
C ASP A 421 -12.25 14.53 -28.21
N ALA A 422 -12.18 13.47 -27.39
CA ALA A 422 -13.02 13.30 -26.22
C ALA A 422 -12.52 14.06 -24.97
N LEU A 423 -11.24 14.43 -24.93
CA LEU A 423 -10.55 15.07 -23.80
C LEU A 423 -9.69 16.24 -24.28
N PRO A 424 -10.28 17.29 -24.87
CA PRO A 424 -9.52 18.38 -25.52
C PRO A 424 -8.64 19.20 -24.57
N SER A 425 -8.93 19.18 -23.25
CA SER A 425 -8.10 19.81 -22.23
C SER A 425 -6.95 18.91 -21.73
N ALA A 426 -6.94 17.61 -22.06
CA ALA A 426 -5.95 16.67 -21.56
C ALA A 426 -4.74 16.57 -22.51
N THR A 427 -3.55 16.43 -21.92
CA THR A 427 -2.34 16.10 -22.68
C THR A 427 -2.31 14.59 -22.91
N ILE A 428 -2.44 14.18 -24.17
CA ILE A 428 -2.39 12.77 -24.56
C ILE A 428 -0.94 12.32 -24.74
N VAL A 429 -0.54 11.35 -23.94
CA VAL A 429 0.78 10.70 -23.96
C VAL A 429 0.60 9.30 -24.53
N GLN A 430 1.30 8.98 -25.62
CA GLN A 430 1.30 7.64 -26.20
C GLN A 430 2.49 6.84 -25.65
N GLY A 431 2.22 5.62 -25.17
CA GLY A 431 3.23 4.72 -24.63
C GLY A 431 3.36 3.43 -25.44
N VAL A 432 4.57 3.14 -25.89
CA VAL A 432 4.93 1.94 -26.66
C VAL A 432 5.66 0.96 -25.74
N MET A 433 4.92 0.02 -25.16
CA MET A 433 5.46 -1.04 -24.30
C MET A 433 5.84 -2.29 -25.12
N GLU A 434 7.05 -2.80 -24.96
CA GLU A 434 7.52 -4.06 -25.59
C GLU A 434 7.32 -5.29 -24.69
N GLY A 435 7.18 -5.10 -23.37
CA GLY A 435 6.85 -6.16 -22.42
C GLY A 435 5.43 -6.75 -22.59
N GLY A 436 5.24 -7.97 -22.12
CA GLY A 436 3.99 -8.72 -22.26
C GLY A 436 3.48 -9.32 -20.95
N ALA A 437 2.16 -9.28 -20.73
CA ALA A 437 1.52 -9.83 -19.53
C ALA A 437 0.23 -10.61 -19.86
N THR A 438 -0.20 -11.48 -18.96
CA THR A 438 -1.45 -12.25 -19.08
C THR A 438 -2.11 -12.43 -17.72
N LEU A 439 -3.36 -12.01 -17.60
CA LEU A 439 -4.19 -12.25 -16.43
C LEU A 439 -4.66 -13.72 -16.38
N ARG A 440 -4.45 -14.41 -15.25
CA ARG A 440 -5.01 -15.74 -15.00
C ARG A 440 -6.49 -15.60 -14.61
N HIS A 441 -7.36 -15.98 -15.54
CA HIS A 441 -8.83 -15.93 -15.39
C HIS A 441 -9.31 -16.49 -14.05
N GLY A 442 -10.20 -15.76 -13.37
CA GLY A 442 -10.78 -16.16 -12.09
C GLY A 442 -9.88 -15.97 -10.86
N THR A 443 -8.70 -15.36 -11.03
CA THR A 443 -7.73 -15.09 -9.95
C THR A 443 -7.25 -13.65 -10.01
N SER A 444 -6.73 -13.12 -8.91
CA SER A 444 -6.05 -11.82 -8.90
C SER A 444 -4.60 -11.86 -9.42
N THR A 445 -4.22 -12.88 -10.20
CA THR A 445 -2.82 -13.11 -10.60
C THR A 445 -2.56 -12.76 -12.07
N VAL A 446 -1.69 -11.78 -12.29
CA VAL A 446 -1.05 -11.48 -13.58
C VAL A 446 0.24 -12.29 -13.70
N VAL A 447 0.52 -12.81 -14.89
CA VAL A 447 1.81 -13.40 -15.26
C VAL A 447 2.50 -12.45 -16.24
N GLN A 448 3.69 -11.98 -15.90
CA GLN A 448 4.54 -11.19 -16.79
C GLN A 448 5.35 -12.16 -17.67
N ASN A 449 4.99 -12.26 -18.94
CA ASN A 449 5.55 -13.20 -19.91
C ASN A 449 6.81 -12.68 -20.61
N GLY A 450 7.23 -11.44 -20.31
CA GLY A 450 8.44 -10.82 -20.83
C GLY A 450 8.57 -9.38 -20.35
N ARG A 451 9.79 -8.99 -19.99
CA ARG A 451 10.17 -7.60 -19.71
C ARG A 451 10.64 -6.93 -21.01
N GLY A 452 10.36 -5.65 -21.17
CA GLY A 452 10.78 -4.88 -22.34
C GLY A 452 10.50 -3.39 -22.13
N PRO A 453 11.21 -2.51 -22.86
CA PRO A 453 11.14 -1.07 -22.64
C PRO A 453 9.75 -0.49 -22.90
N LEU A 454 9.50 0.66 -22.27
CA LEU A 454 8.36 1.54 -22.48
C LEU A 454 8.86 2.88 -23.03
N ALA A 455 8.64 3.16 -24.31
CA ALA A 455 8.86 4.50 -24.87
C ALA A 455 7.62 5.37 -24.65
N LEU A 456 7.80 6.63 -24.25
CA LEU A 456 6.73 7.62 -24.03
C LEU A 456 6.94 8.85 -24.92
N GLY A 457 5.88 9.37 -25.54
CA GLY A 457 5.92 10.67 -26.21
C GLY A 457 4.56 11.39 -26.22
N ILE A 458 4.59 12.71 -26.42
CA ILE A 458 3.39 13.56 -26.42
C ILE A 458 2.82 13.61 -27.83
N ALA A 459 1.61 13.11 -28.01
CA ALA A 459 1.05 12.90 -29.35
C ALA A 459 0.37 14.14 -29.96
N GLN A 460 0.24 15.24 -29.20
CA GLN A 460 -0.44 16.48 -29.60
C GLN A 460 0.52 17.63 -29.99
N LEU A 461 1.83 17.37 -30.13
CA LEU A 461 2.82 18.41 -30.45
C LEU A 461 2.84 18.79 -31.94
N GLY A 462 1.76 19.41 -32.40
CA GLY A 462 1.84 20.34 -33.54
C GLY A 462 2.62 21.61 -33.16
N GLU A 463 3.16 22.30 -34.18
CA GLU A 463 3.92 23.55 -33.98
C GLU A 463 3.10 24.59 -33.20
N GLY A 464 3.54 24.92 -31.97
CA GLY A 464 2.94 25.97 -31.14
C GLY A 464 2.15 25.52 -29.90
N GLY A 465 2.02 24.22 -29.63
CA GLY A 465 1.46 23.73 -28.35
C GLY A 465 2.29 24.19 -27.12
N ASN A 466 1.71 24.09 -25.91
CA ASN A 466 2.38 24.52 -24.66
C ASN A 466 3.47 23.53 -24.20
N THR A 467 4.54 23.42 -25.01
CA THR A 467 5.60 22.40 -24.97
C THR A 467 6.23 22.23 -23.59
N THR A 468 6.46 23.34 -22.88
CA THR A 468 7.26 23.34 -21.64
C THR A 468 6.51 22.71 -20.46
N ARG A 469 5.17 22.82 -20.41
CA ARG A 469 4.37 22.19 -19.34
C ARG A 469 4.27 20.67 -19.58
N ALA A 470 3.79 20.27 -20.75
CA ALA A 470 3.58 18.87 -21.10
C ALA A 470 4.89 18.05 -20.99
N ALA A 471 6.03 18.58 -21.48
CA ALA A 471 7.32 17.91 -21.35
C ALA A 471 7.76 17.70 -19.89
N ARG A 472 7.49 18.65 -18.99
CA ARG A 472 7.80 18.51 -17.55
C ARG A 472 6.92 17.46 -16.87
N GLU A 473 5.64 17.41 -17.22
CA GLU A 473 4.69 16.43 -16.70
C GLU A 473 5.05 15.01 -17.18
N VAL A 474 5.37 14.84 -18.47
CA VAL A 474 5.81 13.55 -19.04
C VAL A 474 7.17 13.08 -18.47
N ALA A 475 8.16 13.97 -18.32
CA ALA A 475 9.42 13.62 -17.65
C ALA A 475 9.22 13.24 -16.17
N THR A 476 8.13 13.72 -15.53
CA THR A 476 7.77 13.32 -14.17
C THR A 476 7.16 11.92 -14.15
N LEU A 477 6.28 11.61 -15.10
CA LEU A 477 5.72 10.27 -15.30
C LEU A 477 6.81 9.23 -15.60
N GLU A 478 7.79 9.56 -16.46
CA GLU A 478 8.98 8.74 -16.72
C GLU A 478 9.73 8.39 -15.42
N ARG A 479 10.10 9.40 -14.61
CA ARG A 479 10.80 9.17 -13.33
C ARG A 479 9.99 8.32 -12.35
N MET A 480 8.67 8.49 -12.31
CA MET A 480 7.79 7.67 -11.46
C MET A 480 7.77 6.20 -11.90
N LEU A 481 7.64 5.94 -13.20
CA LEU A 481 7.61 4.59 -13.75
C LEU A 481 8.99 3.91 -13.62
N ALA A 482 10.08 4.65 -13.81
CA ALA A 482 11.45 4.18 -13.59
C ALA A 482 11.70 3.80 -12.13
N ALA A 483 11.24 4.63 -11.18
CA ALA A 483 11.33 4.34 -9.75
C ALA A 483 10.51 3.10 -9.32
N ALA A 484 9.46 2.76 -10.07
CA ALA A 484 8.69 1.53 -9.92
C ALA A 484 9.33 0.30 -10.61
N GLY A 485 10.53 0.44 -11.18
CA GLY A 485 11.28 -0.67 -11.79
C GLY A 485 10.92 -0.98 -13.25
N LEU A 486 10.21 -0.08 -13.95
CA LEU A 486 10.00 -0.19 -15.38
C LEU A 486 11.19 0.41 -16.15
N ASP A 487 11.66 -0.30 -17.18
CA ASP A 487 12.55 0.27 -18.19
C ASP A 487 11.73 1.24 -19.05
N VAL A 488 11.92 2.54 -18.88
CA VAL A 488 11.10 3.61 -19.48
C VAL A 488 11.98 4.73 -19.99
N SER A 489 11.61 5.30 -21.14
CA SER A 489 12.32 6.42 -21.76
C SER A 489 11.35 7.37 -22.47
N THR A 490 11.59 8.66 -22.39
CA THR A 490 10.92 9.67 -23.22
C THR A 490 11.58 9.83 -24.58
N VAL A 491 10.78 9.99 -25.63
CA VAL A 491 11.23 10.28 -27.00
C VAL A 491 10.50 11.49 -27.56
N GLU A 492 11.22 12.31 -28.34
CA GLU A 492 10.66 13.51 -28.99
C GLU A 492 9.67 13.12 -30.10
N ASP A 493 10.04 12.13 -30.92
CA ASP A 493 9.20 11.50 -31.94
C ASP A 493 8.85 10.07 -31.48
N ILE A 494 7.58 9.85 -31.14
CA ILE A 494 7.02 8.55 -30.78
C ILE A 494 6.43 7.81 -31.99
N GLU A 495 6.17 8.50 -33.12
CA GLU A 495 5.49 7.92 -34.28
C GLU A 495 6.32 6.79 -34.87
N ALA A 496 7.63 6.98 -35.02
CA ALA A 496 8.54 5.93 -35.49
C ALA A 496 8.50 4.66 -34.62
N ARG A 497 8.36 4.79 -33.29
CA ARG A 497 8.22 3.66 -32.35
C ARG A 497 6.86 3.01 -32.45
N VAL A 498 5.79 3.80 -32.55
CA VAL A 498 4.42 3.33 -32.74
C VAL A 498 4.30 2.53 -34.02
N TRP A 499 4.81 3.05 -35.14
CA TRP A 499 4.76 2.40 -36.44
C TRP A 499 5.62 1.14 -36.49
N ALA A 500 6.84 1.15 -35.93
CA ALA A 500 7.63 -0.08 -35.82
C ALA A 500 6.89 -1.18 -35.03
N LYS A 501 6.25 -0.86 -33.90
CA LYS A 501 5.45 -1.83 -33.13
C LYS A 501 4.16 -2.23 -33.85
N LEU A 502 3.50 -1.29 -34.55
CA LEU A 502 2.31 -1.54 -35.37
C LEU A 502 2.62 -2.57 -36.45
N MET A 503 3.74 -2.42 -37.16
CA MET A 503 4.18 -3.38 -38.18
C MET A 503 4.48 -4.76 -37.59
N VAL A 504 5.13 -4.83 -36.42
CA VAL A 504 5.37 -6.11 -35.74
C VAL A 504 4.04 -6.80 -35.38
N ASN A 505 3.08 -6.05 -34.83
CA ASN A 505 1.75 -6.56 -34.54
C ASN A 505 0.98 -6.98 -35.81
N ALA A 506 1.04 -6.16 -36.87
CA ALA A 506 0.38 -6.40 -38.15
C ALA A 506 0.94 -7.63 -38.88
N ALA A 507 2.23 -7.92 -38.70
CA ALA A 507 2.92 -9.07 -39.29
C ALA A 507 2.75 -10.36 -38.46
N ILE A 508 2.63 -10.27 -37.13
CA ILE A 508 2.51 -11.45 -36.25
C ILE A 508 1.05 -11.83 -35.99
N ASN A 509 0.23 -10.89 -35.53
CA ASN A 509 -1.08 -11.18 -34.94
C ASN A 509 -2.09 -11.76 -35.95
N PRO A 510 -2.35 -11.14 -37.12
CA PRO A 510 -3.32 -11.70 -38.07
C PRO A 510 -2.79 -12.93 -38.78
N VAL A 511 -1.49 -13.02 -39.07
CA VAL A 511 -0.88 -14.18 -39.73
C VAL A 511 -1.00 -15.42 -38.84
N THR A 512 -0.71 -15.29 -37.54
CA THR A 512 -0.92 -16.38 -36.57
C THR A 512 -2.40 -16.72 -36.36
N ALA A 513 -3.29 -15.73 -36.36
CA ALA A 513 -4.74 -15.92 -36.27
C ALA A 513 -5.30 -16.71 -37.46
N VAL A 514 -5.04 -16.26 -38.70
CA VAL A 514 -5.49 -16.91 -39.94
C VAL A 514 -4.93 -18.33 -40.08
N LEU A 515 -3.67 -18.56 -39.70
CA LEU A 515 -3.07 -19.90 -39.74
C LEU A 515 -3.52 -20.81 -38.59
N GLY A 516 -4.10 -20.27 -37.52
CA GLY A 516 -4.44 -21.02 -36.31
C GLY A 516 -3.23 -21.47 -35.47
N ARG A 517 -2.03 -20.94 -35.75
CA ARG A 517 -0.74 -21.42 -35.21
C ARG A 517 -0.06 -20.39 -34.29
N LYS A 518 0.68 -20.89 -33.30
CA LYS A 518 1.57 -20.10 -32.41
C LYS A 518 2.65 -19.34 -33.20
N ASN A 519 3.24 -18.32 -32.58
CA ASN A 519 4.17 -17.37 -33.21
C ASN A 519 5.35 -18.04 -33.94
N GLY A 520 5.84 -19.19 -33.43
CA GLY A 520 6.90 -19.98 -34.06
C GLY A 520 6.67 -20.40 -35.51
N VAL A 521 5.44 -20.32 -36.04
CA VAL A 521 5.15 -20.53 -37.47
C VAL A 521 5.87 -19.52 -38.36
N ILE A 522 5.96 -18.25 -37.93
CA ILE A 522 6.66 -17.18 -38.66
C ILE A 522 8.17 -17.41 -38.61
N ALA A 523 8.68 -17.88 -37.48
CA ALA A 523 10.09 -18.22 -37.32
C ALA A 523 10.54 -19.41 -38.21
N LYS A 524 9.66 -20.37 -38.54
CA LYS A 524 10.04 -21.62 -39.24
C LYS A 524 9.55 -21.73 -40.68
N SER A 525 8.42 -21.15 -41.04
CA SER A 525 7.84 -21.29 -42.39
C SER A 525 8.35 -20.20 -43.32
N ALA A 526 9.05 -20.57 -44.41
CA ALA A 526 9.48 -19.62 -45.45
C ALA A 526 8.29 -18.82 -46.02
N ARG A 527 7.16 -19.50 -46.31
CA ARG A 527 5.91 -18.86 -46.78
C ARG A 527 5.29 -17.90 -45.78
N ALA A 528 5.46 -18.13 -44.47
CA ALA A 528 4.99 -17.17 -43.46
C ALA A 528 5.91 -15.94 -43.42
N ARG A 529 7.21 -16.11 -43.66
CA ARG A 529 8.16 -14.98 -43.78
C ARG A 529 7.93 -14.16 -45.06
N GLU A 530 7.60 -14.80 -46.18
CA GLU A 530 7.18 -14.12 -47.42
C GLU A 530 5.96 -13.23 -47.15
N LEU A 531 4.93 -13.75 -46.47
CA LEU A 531 3.76 -12.95 -46.08
C LEU A 531 4.12 -11.80 -45.13
N VAL A 532 4.96 -12.04 -44.12
CA VAL A 532 5.48 -11.00 -43.23
C VAL A 532 6.22 -9.90 -43.99
N GLN A 533 7.06 -10.25 -44.96
CA GLN A 533 7.80 -9.30 -45.79
C GLN A 533 6.85 -8.37 -46.55
N VAL A 534 5.79 -8.90 -47.17
CA VAL A 534 4.83 -8.08 -47.90
C VAL A 534 4.00 -7.19 -46.96
N VAL A 535 3.55 -7.73 -45.81
CA VAL A 535 2.79 -6.97 -44.81
C VAL A 535 3.59 -5.80 -44.25
N VAL A 536 4.88 -6.02 -43.95
CA VAL A 536 5.79 -4.97 -43.47
C VAL A 536 6.10 -3.98 -44.60
N ALA A 537 6.36 -4.44 -45.82
CA ALA A 537 6.66 -3.56 -46.96
C ALA A 537 5.51 -2.59 -47.27
N GLU A 538 4.26 -3.08 -47.29
CA GLU A 538 3.07 -2.23 -47.43
C GLU A 538 3.01 -1.17 -46.32
N ALA A 539 3.17 -1.59 -45.06
CA ALA A 539 3.08 -0.69 -43.92
C ALA A 539 4.22 0.34 -43.89
N SER A 540 5.45 -0.06 -44.26
CA SER A 540 6.59 0.86 -44.41
C SER A 540 6.36 1.89 -45.51
N ALA A 541 5.79 1.50 -46.65
CA ALA A 541 5.44 2.44 -47.71
C ALA A 541 4.38 3.47 -47.26
N VAL A 542 3.41 3.06 -46.43
CA VAL A 542 2.46 4.00 -45.80
C VAL A 542 3.19 4.93 -44.83
N ALA A 543 4.04 4.40 -43.96
CA ALA A 543 4.79 5.21 -42.99
C ALA A 543 5.67 6.27 -43.68
N GLU A 544 6.38 5.88 -44.75
CA GLU A 544 7.20 6.78 -45.57
C GLU A 544 6.36 7.87 -46.23
N ALA A 545 5.22 7.52 -46.85
CA ALA A 545 4.31 8.48 -47.47
C ALA A 545 3.63 9.43 -46.47
N ARG A 546 3.51 9.02 -45.20
CA ARG A 546 3.05 9.86 -44.08
C ARG A 546 4.17 10.71 -43.45
N GLY A 547 5.43 10.53 -43.89
CA GLY A 547 6.58 11.32 -43.46
C GLY A 547 7.33 10.78 -42.23
N ILE A 548 6.97 9.59 -41.75
CA ILE A 548 7.54 8.97 -40.54
C ILE A 548 8.92 8.41 -40.87
N LYS A 549 9.95 8.87 -40.14
CA LYS A 549 11.35 8.57 -40.43
C LYS A 549 11.87 7.40 -39.60
N GLY A 550 12.86 6.68 -40.12
CA GLY A 550 13.60 5.67 -39.36
C GLY A 550 12.96 4.27 -39.27
N VAL A 551 11.93 3.97 -40.08
CA VAL A 551 11.26 2.66 -40.09
C VAL A 551 11.65 1.84 -41.33
N ASP A 552 12.85 1.27 -41.31
CA ASP A 552 13.37 0.42 -42.38
C ASP A 552 12.64 -0.95 -42.43
N PRO A 553 12.05 -1.36 -43.58
CA PRO A 553 11.29 -2.59 -43.69
C PRO A 553 12.11 -3.86 -43.45
N ALA A 554 13.40 -3.89 -43.83
CA ALA A 554 14.26 -5.05 -43.59
C ALA A 554 14.57 -5.20 -42.10
N VAL A 555 14.87 -4.09 -41.41
CA VAL A 555 15.09 -4.06 -39.96
C VAL A 555 13.83 -4.50 -39.20
N VAL A 556 12.65 -4.09 -39.65
CA VAL A 556 11.36 -4.49 -39.06
C VAL A 556 11.06 -5.97 -39.33
N VAL A 557 11.31 -6.50 -40.53
CA VAL A 557 11.16 -7.95 -40.82
C VAL A 557 12.08 -8.79 -39.94
N ASP A 558 13.35 -8.41 -39.80
CA ASP A 558 14.29 -9.08 -38.90
C ASP A 558 13.81 -9.02 -37.45
N HIS A 559 13.23 -7.89 -37.03
CA HIS A 559 12.64 -7.76 -35.70
C HIS A 559 11.42 -8.69 -35.51
N VAL A 560 10.51 -8.76 -36.49
CA VAL A 560 9.38 -9.71 -36.48
C VAL A 560 9.86 -11.15 -36.32
N VAL A 561 10.90 -11.54 -37.07
CA VAL A 561 11.47 -12.89 -36.98
C VAL A 561 12.12 -13.14 -35.62
N ARG A 562 12.83 -12.15 -35.03
CA ARG A 562 13.36 -12.25 -33.65
C ARG A 562 12.24 -12.41 -32.62
N VAL A 563 11.20 -11.56 -32.66
CA VAL A 563 10.05 -11.65 -31.74
C VAL A 563 9.34 -12.99 -31.88
N ALA A 564 9.13 -13.48 -33.09
CA ALA A 564 8.51 -14.78 -33.35
C ALA A 564 9.36 -15.98 -32.89
N ASN A 565 10.68 -15.86 -32.84
CA ASN A 565 11.57 -16.86 -32.24
C ASN A 565 11.55 -16.79 -30.70
N ASN A 566 11.67 -15.60 -30.12
CA ASN A 566 11.70 -15.43 -28.65
C ASN A 566 10.35 -15.83 -28.03
N THR A 567 9.25 -15.60 -28.74
CA THR A 567 7.88 -15.94 -28.32
C THR A 567 7.36 -17.22 -28.98
N PHE A 568 8.24 -18.15 -29.39
CA PHE A 568 7.92 -19.30 -30.24
C PHE A 568 6.64 -20.06 -29.85
N GLU A 569 6.50 -20.37 -28.57
CA GLU A 569 5.38 -21.14 -28.01
C GLU A 569 4.16 -20.28 -27.60
N ASN A 570 4.22 -18.96 -27.78
CA ASN A 570 3.14 -18.06 -27.39
C ASN A 570 2.01 -18.06 -28.44
N THR A 571 0.79 -17.85 -27.94
CA THR A 571 -0.38 -17.56 -28.77
C THR A 571 -0.54 -16.04 -28.82
N SER A 572 -0.58 -15.46 -30.01
CA SER A 572 -0.85 -14.02 -30.18
C SER A 572 -2.21 -13.62 -29.59
N SER A 573 -2.38 -12.35 -29.20
CA SER A 573 -3.64 -11.84 -28.65
C SER A 573 -4.81 -12.09 -29.61
N MET A 574 -4.60 -11.82 -30.90
CA MET A 574 -5.59 -11.98 -31.96
C MET A 574 -5.97 -13.45 -32.19
N LEU A 575 -5.03 -14.39 -32.16
CA LEU A 575 -5.35 -15.83 -32.21
C LEU A 575 -6.07 -16.31 -30.95
N ALA A 576 -5.75 -15.73 -29.78
CA ALA A 576 -6.48 -16.02 -28.54
C ALA A 576 -7.92 -15.51 -28.57
N ASP A 577 -8.17 -14.35 -29.20
CA ASP A 577 -9.51 -13.79 -29.39
C ASP A 577 -10.34 -14.62 -30.38
N VAL A 578 -9.78 -14.96 -31.55
CA VAL A 578 -10.44 -15.87 -32.53
C VAL A 578 -10.81 -17.20 -31.89
N ARG A 579 -9.91 -17.81 -31.10
CA ARG A 579 -10.20 -19.07 -30.37
C ARG A 579 -11.29 -18.93 -29.29
N ARG A 580 -11.57 -17.72 -28.82
CA ARG A 580 -12.65 -17.42 -27.86
C ARG A 580 -13.97 -17.06 -28.55
N GLY A 581 -13.98 -16.91 -29.89
CA GLY A 581 -15.15 -16.41 -30.63
C GLY A 581 -15.50 -14.97 -30.25
N VAL A 582 -14.49 -14.13 -30.01
CA VAL A 582 -14.68 -12.70 -29.74
C VAL A 582 -13.99 -11.86 -30.80
N GLU A 583 -14.60 -10.71 -31.09
CA GLU A 583 -14.05 -9.65 -31.93
C GLU A 583 -12.60 -9.30 -31.55
N THR A 584 -11.77 -9.08 -32.58
CA THR A 584 -10.33 -8.86 -32.48
C THR A 584 -9.96 -7.39 -32.70
N GLU A 585 -8.70 -7.02 -32.45
CA GLU A 585 -8.20 -5.66 -32.70
C GLU A 585 -7.66 -5.44 -34.13
N VAL A 586 -8.05 -6.28 -35.11
CA VAL A 586 -7.47 -6.23 -36.46
C VAL A 586 -7.75 -4.89 -37.18
N ASP A 587 -8.91 -4.28 -36.97
CA ASP A 587 -9.27 -2.99 -37.55
C ASP A 587 -8.47 -1.81 -36.97
N ALA A 588 -7.94 -1.96 -35.76
CA ALA A 588 -7.03 -1.00 -35.13
C ALA A 588 -5.57 -1.20 -35.56
N ILE A 589 -5.21 -2.39 -36.03
CA ILE A 589 -3.85 -2.76 -36.42
C ILE A 589 -3.71 -2.71 -37.95
N ASN A 590 -4.17 -3.74 -38.67
CA ASN A 590 -4.07 -3.81 -40.13
C ASN A 590 -5.08 -2.86 -40.79
N GLY A 591 -6.31 -2.76 -40.26
CA GLY A 591 -7.30 -1.81 -40.75
C GLY A 591 -6.86 -0.35 -40.62
N ALA A 592 -6.02 -0.03 -39.64
CA ALA A 592 -5.40 1.29 -39.52
C ALA A 592 -4.39 1.55 -40.64
N ILE A 593 -3.47 0.61 -40.90
CA ILE A 593 -2.54 0.68 -42.03
C ILE A 593 -3.30 0.87 -43.36
N VAL A 594 -4.45 0.22 -43.51
CA VAL A 594 -5.31 0.37 -44.70
C VAL A 594 -5.93 1.77 -44.81
N ARG A 595 -6.44 2.35 -43.70
CA ARG A 595 -6.98 3.71 -43.68
C ARG A 595 -5.90 4.76 -43.97
N GLU A 596 -4.75 4.66 -43.31
CA GLU A 596 -3.61 5.56 -43.51
C GLU A 596 -3.05 5.44 -44.95
N GLY A 597 -2.97 4.22 -45.49
CA GLY A 597 -2.57 4.00 -46.88
C GLY A 597 -3.54 4.61 -47.88
N ALA A 598 -4.86 4.45 -47.67
CA ALA A 598 -5.88 5.11 -48.49
C ALA A 598 -5.78 6.64 -48.43
N ALA A 599 -5.50 7.21 -47.26
CA ALA A 599 -5.28 8.66 -47.10
C ALA A 599 -3.99 9.16 -47.78
N ALA A 600 -2.93 8.35 -47.77
CA ALA A 600 -1.64 8.67 -48.40
C ALA A 600 -1.54 8.29 -49.89
N GLY A 601 -2.57 7.65 -50.46
CA GLY A 601 -2.53 7.12 -51.83
C GLY A 601 -1.67 5.86 -52.03
N VAL A 602 -1.31 5.16 -50.94
CA VAL A 602 -0.47 3.96 -50.94
C VAL A 602 -1.34 2.69 -50.85
N PRO A 603 -1.29 1.79 -51.85
CA PRO A 603 -2.04 0.53 -51.81
C PRO A 603 -1.55 -0.42 -50.71
N THR A 604 -2.49 -1.02 -49.97
CA THR A 604 -2.24 -1.95 -48.85
C THR A 604 -3.06 -3.25 -48.96
N PRO A 605 -3.08 -3.93 -50.13
CA PRO A 605 -4.00 -5.03 -50.41
C PRO A 605 -3.84 -6.25 -49.49
N VAL A 606 -2.62 -6.58 -49.03
CA VAL A 606 -2.38 -7.72 -48.13
C VAL A 606 -2.80 -7.39 -46.70
N ASN A 607 -2.56 -6.18 -46.23
CA ASN A 607 -3.11 -5.71 -44.95
C ASN A 607 -4.64 -5.68 -44.97
N ALA A 608 -5.25 -5.23 -46.07
CA ALA A 608 -6.71 -5.27 -46.25
C ALA A 608 -7.26 -6.71 -46.23
N LEU A 609 -6.62 -7.63 -46.95
CA LEU A 609 -6.99 -9.05 -46.97
C LEU A 609 -6.89 -9.67 -45.56
N LEU A 610 -5.82 -9.41 -44.81
CA LEU A 610 -5.66 -9.90 -43.44
C LEU A 610 -6.73 -9.32 -42.50
N CYS A 611 -7.08 -8.04 -42.67
CA CYS A 611 -8.17 -7.41 -41.94
C CYS A 611 -9.50 -8.14 -42.18
N THR A 612 -9.86 -8.36 -43.45
CA THR A 612 -11.09 -9.08 -43.84
C THR A 612 -11.11 -10.51 -43.31
N LEU A 613 -10.02 -11.27 -43.47
CA LEU A 613 -9.94 -12.68 -43.06
C LEU A 613 -10.05 -12.84 -41.54
N VAL A 614 -9.39 -11.99 -40.75
CA VAL A 614 -9.48 -12.05 -39.29
C VAL A 614 -10.82 -11.52 -38.78
N GLY A 615 -11.39 -10.49 -39.41
CA GLY A 615 -12.74 -10.01 -39.11
C GLY A 615 -13.76 -11.15 -39.19
N ALA A 616 -13.78 -11.87 -40.31
CA ALA A 616 -14.64 -13.04 -40.52
C ALA A 616 -14.37 -14.21 -39.55
N LEU A 617 -13.14 -14.33 -39.02
CA LEU A 617 -12.80 -15.32 -37.98
C LEU A 617 -13.22 -14.88 -36.56
N GLY A 618 -13.43 -13.58 -36.34
CA GLY A 618 -13.92 -13.02 -35.09
C GLY A 618 -15.45 -12.92 -34.99
N GLU A 619 -16.16 -13.12 -36.11
CA GLU A 619 -17.63 -13.17 -36.15
C GLU A 619 -18.17 -14.41 -35.40
N PRO A 620 -19.36 -14.30 -34.76
CA PRO A 620 -19.98 -15.43 -34.08
C PRO A 620 -20.36 -16.54 -35.09
N PRO A 621 -20.30 -17.83 -34.69
CA PRO A 621 -20.50 -18.94 -35.62
C PRO A 621 -21.85 -18.89 -36.36
N LEU A 622 -21.82 -19.02 -37.69
CA LEU A 622 -23.02 -19.06 -38.53
C LEU A 622 -23.93 -20.23 -38.14
N THR A 623 -24.98 -19.94 -37.39
CA THR A 623 -26.05 -20.90 -37.10
C THR A 623 -26.92 -21.06 -38.34
N LYS A 624 -26.96 -22.27 -38.92
CA LYS A 624 -27.95 -22.58 -39.96
C LYS A 624 -29.35 -22.48 -39.37
N SER A 625 -30.11 -21.47 -39.79
CA SER A 625 -31.56 -21.40 -39.52
C SER A 625 -32.24 -22.68 -39.97
N ARG A 626 -32.80 -23.45 -39.02
CA ARG A 626 -33.65 -24.62 -39.33
C ARG A 626 -35.07 -24.14 -39.60
N THR A 627 -35.30 -23.61 -40.80
CA THR A 627 -36.65 -23.40 -41.34
C THR A 627 -36.85 -24.21 -42.62
N ALA A 628 -38.03 -24.85 -42.72
CA ALA A 628 -38.57 -25.56 -43.88
C ALA A 628 -37.90 -26.90 -44.32
N SER A 629 -38.22 -27.98 -43.59
CA SER A 629 -38.72 -29.21 -44.24
C SER A 629 -39.44 -30.14 -43.24
N ARG A 630 -40.77 -29.99 -43.16
CA ARG A 630 -41.69 -31.09 -42.87
C ARG A 630 -42.61 -31.22 -44.08
N ARG A 631 -42.41 -32.27 -44.87
CA ARG A 631 -43.44 -33.00 -45.59
C ARG A 631 -43.44 -34.41 -45.00
#